data_AF-A0A6A6M2E0-F1
#
_entry.id   AF-A0A6A6M2E0-F1
#
_cell.length_a   1.000
_cell.length_b   1.000
_cell.length_c   1.000
_cell.angle_alpha   90.00
_cell.angle_beta   90.00
_cell.angle_gamma   90.00
#
_symmetry.space_group_name_H-M   'P 1'
#
loop_
_entity.id
_entity.type
_entity.pdbx_description
1 polymer ?
#
loop_
_entity_poly.entity_id
_entity_poly.type
_entity_poly.pdbx_seq_one_letter_code
_entity_poly.pdbx_strand_id
1 'polypeptide(L)'
;MDETMKQFQENLVELEIEAEHLFLARHQVIENDKMRNGNREALTALRKRARTTKTSIPSPFESMMKDIGSSASRPLVSEVCATCGNHNSDEGTWMIFQGTDVFASIPFHAAHTILEADQARLDYEANKLQSYVKEKSFFISEKGALADKISPGVLISLVTLTDKPNILLNI
;
A
#
# COMPACT_ATOMS: atom_id res chain seq x y z
N MET A 1 12.15 -34.11 26.55
CA MET A 1 10.85 -33.72 25.96
C MET A 1 10.57 -34.71 24.84
N ASP A 2 9.34 -35.17 24.67
CA ASP A 2 8.98 -36.04 23.53
C ASP A 2 9.21 -35.28 22.20
N GLU A 3 9.74 -35.95 21.17
CA GLU A 3 10.11 -35.32 19.88
C GLU A 3 8.87 -34.69 19.22
N THR A 4 7.73 -35.35 19.35
CA THR A 4 6.41 -34.88 18.91
C THR A 4 6.02 -33.56 19.57
N MET A 5 6.31 -33.42 20.87
CA MET A 5 5.99 -32.20 21.63
C MET A 5 6.86 -31.04 21.19
N LYS A 6 8.14 -31.30 20.91
CA LYS A 6 9.07 -30.27 20.43
C LYS A 6 8.64 -29.75 19.04
N GLN A 7 8.29 -30.64 18.12
CA GLN A 7 7.77 -30.28 16.79
C GLN A 7 6.45 -29.50 16.90
N PHE A 8 5.58 -29.85 17.84
CA PHE A 8 4.33 -29.12 18.07
C PHE A 8 4.60 -27.68 18.55
N GLN A 9 5.51 -27.50 19.51
CA GLN A 9 5.90 -26.18 19.99
C GLN A 9 6.52 -25.32 18.88
N GLU A 10 7.41 -25.89 18.05
CA GLU A 10 8.02 -25.19 16.92
C GLU A 10 6.96 -24.71 15.91
N ASN A 11 5.95 -25.52 15.60
CA ASN A 11 4.84 -25.13 14.72
C ASN A 11 3.97 -24.02 15.32
N LEU A 12 3.74 -24.01 16.64
CA LEU A 12 3.00 -22.93 17.30
C LEU A 12 3.76 -21.60 17.23
N VAL A 13 5.07 -21.63 17.47
CA VAL A 13 5.92 -20.43 17.37
C VAL A 13 5.92 -19.89 15.94
N GLU A 14 6.04 -20.75 14.93
CA GLU A 14 5.94 -20.34 13.52
C GLU A 14 4.57 -19.67 13.23
N LEU A 15 3.48 -20.25 13.74
CA LEU A 15 2.13 -19.71 13.54
C LEU A 15 1.96 -18.33 14.19
N GLU A 16 2.48 -18.14 15.40
CA GLU A 16 2.46 -16.85 16.10
C GLU A 16 3.23 -15.78 15.33
N ILE A 17 4.44 -16.10 14.85
CA ILE A 17 5.26 -15.18 14.04
C ILE A 17 4.51 -14.77 12.77
N GLU A 18 3.88 -15.72 12.09
CA GLU A 18 3.15 -15.42 10.86
C GLU A 18 1.85 -14.65 11.10
N ALA A 19 1.20 -14.86 12.24
CA ALA A 19 0.05 -14.06 12.68
C ALA A 19 0.44 -12.59 12.93
N GLU A 20 1.59 -12.34 13.57
CA GLU A 20 2.13 -10.99 13.78
C GLU A 20 2.47 -10.31 12.43
N HIS A 21 3.13 -11.02 11.51
CA HIS A 21 3.39 -10.49 10.17
C HIS A 21 2.10 -10.12 9.41
N LEU A 22 1.07 -10.97 9.49
CA LEU A 22 -0.23 -10.68 8.90
C LEU A 22 -0.88 -9.45 9.54
N PHE A 23 -0.80 -9.32 10.86
CA PHE A 23 -1.34 -8.19 11.59
C PHE A 23 -0.67 -6.87 11.17
N LEU A 24 0.67 -6.84 11.14
CA LEU A 24 1.44 -5.68 10.67
C LEU A 24 1.11 -5.32 9.21
N ALA A 25 1.01 -6.32 8.33
CA ALA A 25 0.66 -6.09 6.94
C ALA A 25 -0.73 -5.49 6.76
N ARG A 26 -1.72 -5.94 7.55
CA ARG A 26 -3.07 -5.35 7.55
C ARG A 26 -3.09 -3.91 8.03
N HIS A 27 -2.29 -3.58 9.05
CA HIS A 27 -2.14 -2.19 9.48
C HIS A 27 -1.54 -1.33 8.37
N GLN A 28 -0.51 -1.82 7.70
CA GLN A 28 0.11 -1.11 6.57
C GLN A 28 -0.86 -0.90 5.40
N VAL A 29 -1.81 -1.81 5.15
CA VAL A 29 -2.86 -1.61 4.13
C VAL A 29 -3.66 -0.34 4.42
N ILE A 30 -4.01 -0.11 5.69
CA ILE A 30 -4.80 1.05 6.11
C ILE A 30 -3.98 2.33 5.92
N GLU A 31 -2.72 2.35 6.35
CA GLU A 31 -1.85 3.52 6.19
C GLU A 31 -1.60 3.84 4.71
N ASN A 32 -1.34 2.83 3.88
CA ASN A 32 -1.18 3.01 2.44
C ASN A 32 -2.47 3.56 1.80
N ASP A 33 -3.64 3.11 2.25
CA ASP A 33 -4.92 3.60 1.71
C ASP A 33 -5.17 5.07 2.08
N LYS A 34 -4.83 5.50 3.31
CA LYS A 34 -4.86 6.92 3.70
C LYS A 34 -3.99 7.77 2.77
N MET A 35 -2.76 7.32 2.49
CA MET A 35 -1.83 8.02 1.61
C MET A 35 -2.34 8.09 0.17
N ARG A 36 -2.88 6.98 -0.35
CA ARG A 36 -3.49 6.93 -1.69
C ARG A 36 -4.68 7.89 -1.79
N ASN A 37 -5.54 7.92 -0.79
CA ASN A 37 -6.68 8.84 -0.78
C ASN A 37 -6.20 10.31 -0.73
N GLY A 38 -5.21 10.61 0.11
CA GLY A 38 -4.60 11.95 0.18
C GLY A 38 -4.03 12.41 -1.16
N ASN A 39 -3.27 11.55 -1.84
CA ASN A 39 -2.74 11.87 -3.18
C ASN A 39 -3.84 12.07 -4.21
N ARG A 40 -4.89 11.22 -4.19
CA ARG A 40 -6.04 11.36 -5.10
C ARG A 40 -6.78 12.68 -4.89
N GLU A 41 -6.98 13.09 -3.64
CA GLU A 41 -7.59 14.38 -3.30
C GLU A 41 -6.72 15.55 -3.74
N ALA A 42 -5.40 15.50 -3.48
CA ALA A 42 -4.45 16.52 -3.91
C ALA A 42 -4.41 16.66 -5.44
N LEU A 43 -4.31 15.55 -6.17
CA LEU A 43 -4.38 15.53 -7.63
C LEU A 43 -5.72 16.08 -8.15
N THR A 44 -6.83 15.75 -7.50
CA THR A 44 -8.14 16.29 -7.86
C THR A 44 -8.19 17.81 -7.65
N ALA A 45 -7.60 18.32 -6.56
CA ALA A 45 -7.53 19.76 -6.30
C ALA A 45 -6.65 20.49 -7.33
N LEU A 46 -5.49 19.93 -7.68
CA LEU A 46 -4.62 20.48 -8.72
C LEU A 46 -5.32 20.50 -10.09
N ARG A 47 -5.98 19.41 -10.47
CA ARG A 47 -6.74 19.34 -11.73
C ARG A 47 -7.88 20.36 -11.79
N LYS A 48 -8.58 20.58 -10.67
CA LYS A 48 -9.61 21.63 -10.56
C LYS A 48 -9.01 23.02 -10.75
N ARG A 49 -7.85 23.31 -10.14
CA ARG A 49 -7.13 24.59 -10.32
C ARG A 49 -6.70 24.79 -11.77
N ALA A 50 -6.16 23.76 -12.40
CA ALA A 50 -5.69 23.80 -13.78
C ALA A 50 -6.83 23.73 -14.83
N ARG A 51 -8.07 23.46 -14.41
CA ARG A 51 -9.23 23.18 -15.28
C ARG A 51 -8.97 22.05 -16.28
N THR A 52 -8.16 21.07 -15.88
CA THR A 52 -7.81 19.89 -16.69
C THR A 52 -8.65 18.69 -16.27
N THR A 53 -9.10 17.89 -17.24
CA THR A 53 -9.94 16.70 -16.99
C THR A 53 -9.18 15.38 -17.00
N LYS A 54 -7.86 15.37 -17.28
CA LYS A 54 -7.07 14.21 -17.71
C LYS A 54 -7.63 12.85 -17.26
N THR A 55 -8.45 12.25 -18.12
CA THR A 55 -8.63 10.80 -18.19
C THR A 55 -7.38 10.28 -18.89
N SER A 56 -6.91 9.09 -18.51
CA SER A 56 -5.64 8.49 -18.94
C SER A 56 -5.56 8.11 -20.44
N ILE A 57 -6.41 8.69 -21.29
CA ILE A 57 -6.48 8.39 -22.72
C ILE A 57 -6.15 9.69 -23.46
N PRO A 58 -4.99 9.77 -24.16
CA PRO A 58 -4.73 10.85 -25.10
C PRO A 58 -5.90 10.95 -26.08
N SER A 59 -6.43 12.16 -26.27
CA SER A 59 -7.52 12.36 -27.22
C SER A 59 -7.08 11.88 -28.60
N PRO A 60 -7.85 11.02 -29.30
CA PRO A 60 -7.51 10.57 -30.65
C PRO A 60 -7.21 11.73 -31.62
N PHE A 61 -7.79 12.90 -31.36
CA PHE A 61 -7.58 14.12 -32.14
C PHE A 61 -6.15 14.67 -32.03
N GLU A 62 -5.49 14.52 -30.88
CA GLU A 62 -4.14 15.03 -30.63
C GLU A 62 -3.07 14.24 -31.40
N SER A 63 -3.25 12.93 -31.55
CA SER A 63 -2.38 12.10 -32.41
C SER A 63 -2.58 12.41 -33.90
N MET A 64 -3.81 12.62 -34.36
CA MET A 64 -4.09 12.86 -35.79
C MET A 64 -3.58 14.22 -36.29
N MET A 65 -3.56 15.25 -35.44
CA MET A 65 -3.15 16.60 -35.84
C MET A 65 -1.62 16.77 -35.90
N LYS A 66 -0.84 15.87 -35.29
CA LYS A 66 0.63 15.88 -35.40
C LYS A 66 1.13 15.51 -36.81
N ASP A 67 0.37 14.70 -37.55
CA ASP A 67 0.79 14.20 -38.86
C ASP A 67 0.49 15.17 -40.03
N ILE A 68 -0.31 16.22 -39.80
CA ILE A 68 -0.83 17.10 -40.88
C ILE A 68 0.00 18.40 -41.03
N GLY A 69 0.82 18.78 -40.05
CA GLY A 69 1.45 20.10 -39.93
C GLY A 69 2.76 20.35 -40.70
N SER A 70 3.00 19.73 -41.86
CA SER A 70 4.28 19.85 -42.59
C SER A 70 4.43 21.09 -43.49
N SER A 71 3.58 22.11 -43.39
CA SER A 71 3.67 23.32 -44.21
C SER A 71 3.36 24.62 -43.46
N ALA A 72 4.32 25.55 -43.52
CA ALA A 72 4.26 26.99 -43.18
C ALA A 72 4.22 27.42 -41.69
N SER A 73 5.41 27.66 -41.13
CA SER A 73 5.87 28.77 -40.26
C SER A 73 5.01 29.34 -39.09
N ARG A 74 3.90 28.74 -38.68
CA ARG A 74 3.25 29.02 -37.38
C ARG A 74 2.73 27.72 -36.77
N PRO A 75 3.09 27.37 -35.53
CA PRO A 75 2.47 26.22 -34.87
C PRO A 75 0.96 26.50 -34.73
N LEU A 76 0.14 25.78 -35.50
CA LEU A 76 -1.33 25.86 -35.44
C LEU A 76 -1.89 25.31 -34.11
N VAL A 77 -1.05 24.59 -33.37
CA VAL A 77 -1.34 23.98 -32.07
C VAL A 77 -0.26 24.45 -31.11
N SER A 78 -0.64 25.16 -30.05
CA SER A 78 0.23 25.33 -28.90
C SER A 78 0.35 23.98 -28.20
N GLU A 79 1.57 23.47 -27.98
CA GLU A 79 1.77 22.28 -27.18
C GLU A 79 1.28 22.55 -25.75
N VAL A 80 0.10 22.03 -25.43
CA VAL A 80 -0.49 22.14 -24.11
C VAL A 80 0.09 21.01 -23.26
N CYS A 81 0.55 21.33 -22.05
CA CYS A 81 1.05 20.30 -21.15
C CYS A 81 -0.06 19.27 -20.88
N ALA A 82 0.20 17.99 -21.16
CA ALA A 82 -0.79 16.94 -20.92
C ALA A 82 -1.25 16.88 -19.45
N THR A 83 -0.41 17.33 -18.51
CA THR A 83 -0.67 17.29 -17.07
C THR A 83 -1.24 18.60 -16.54
N CYS A 84 -0.70 19.75 -16.96
CA CYS A 84 -1.11 21.07 -16.45
C CYS A 84 -2.12 21.78 -17.33
N GLY A 85 -2.42 21.27 -18.53
CA GLY A 85 -3.28 21.96 -19.47
C GLY A 85 -2.70 23.32 -19.84
N ASN A 86 -3.60 24.32 -19.87
CA ASN A 86 -3.26 25.72 -20.12
C ASN A 86 -2.92 26.50 -18.83
N HIS A 87 -2.71 25.79 -17.71
CA HIS A 87 -2.31 26.41 -16.45
C HIS A 87 -0.82 26.72 -16.44
N ASN A 88 -0.42 27.75 -15.69
CA ASN A 88 0.97 28.12 -15.56
C ASN A 88 1.76 27.00 -14.84
N SER A 89 2.68 26.35 -15.56
CA SER A 89 3.50 25.26 -15.02
C SER A 89 4.41 25.70 -13.88
N ASP A 90 4.80 26.97 -13.88
CA ASP A 90 5.80 27.54 -12.99
C ASP A 90 5.16 28.22 -11.77
N GLU A 91 3.83 28.22 -11.68
CA GLU A 91 3.11 28.73 -10.51
C GLU A 91 3.55 27.97 -9.25
N GLY A 92 3.98 28.70 -8.23
CA GLY A 92 4.38 28.11 -6.95
C GLY A 92 3.23 27.36 -6.29
N THR A 93 3.46 26.09 -5.99
CA THR A 93 2.51 25.21 -5.29
C THR A 93 3.19 24.66 -4.04
N TRP A 94 2.56 24.90 -2.90
CA TRP A 94 3.00 24.37 -1.62
C TRP A 94 2.69 22.89 -1.52
N MET A 95 3.69 22.09 -1.15
CA MET A 95 3.51 20.70 -0.75
C MET A 95 4.29 20.39 0.53
N ILE A 96 3.87 19.34 1.22
CA ILE A 96 4.64 18.66 2.25
C ILE A 96 5.27 17.40 1.66
N PHE A 97 6.55 17.17 1.91
CA PHE A 97 7.22 15.94 1.50
C PHE A 97 6.98 14.85 2.55
N GLN A 98 6.33 13.77 2.14
CA GLN A 98 5.95 12.68 3.03
C GLN A 98 7.17 12.05 3.71
N GLY A 99 7.06 11.77 5.01
CA GLY A 99 8.17 11.29 5.83
C GLY A 99 9.15 12.37 6.29
N THR A 100 8.84 13.65 6.06
CA THR A 100 9.62 14.79 6.51
C THR A 100 8.71 15.89 7.06
N ASP A 101 9.26 16.79 7.87
CA ASP A 101 8.57 18.00 8.35
C ASP A 101 8.82 19.22 7.44
N VAL A 102 9.10 18.98 6.16
CA VAL A 102 9.51 20.02 5.21
C VAL A 102 8.37 20.42 4.29
N PHE A 103 8.06 21.72 4.30
CA PHE A 103 7.17 22.36 3.34
C PHE A 103 8.01 23.11 2.31
N ALA A 104 7.71 22.91 1.02
CA ALA A 104 8.35 23.65 -0.04
C ALA A 104 7.32 24.17 -1.04
N SER A 105 7.58 25.37 -1.55
CA SER A 105 6.92 25.87 -2.75
C SER A 105 7.71 25.39 -3.95
N ILE A 106 7.09 24.57 -4.78
CA ILE A 106 7.69 24.05 -6.00
C ILE A 106 6.79 24.38 -7.21
N PRO A 107 7.31 24.33 -8.45
CA PRO A 107 6.49 24.57 -9.63
C PRO A 107 5.26 23.66 -9.68
N PHE A 108 4.11 24.19 -10.12
CA PHE A 108 2.85 23.47 -10.23
C PHE A 108 2.99 22.17 -11.03
N HIS A 109 3.75 22.20 -12.13
CA HIS A 109 4.02 21.00 -12.92
C HIS A 109 4.76 19.94 -12.11
N ALA A 110 5.82 20.34 -11.40
CA ALA A 110 6.59 19.43 -10.55
C ALA A 110 5.71 18.80 -9.47
N ALA A 111 4.86 19.60 -8.82
CA ALA A 111 3.93 19.09 -7.80
C ALA A 111 2.97 18.04 -8.38
N HIS A 112 2.43 18.30 -9.57
CA HIS A 112 1.54 17.39 -10.23
C HIS A 112 2.23 16.08 -10.64
N THR A 113 3.45 16.15 -11.20
CA THR A 113 4.20 14.97 -11.62
C THR A 113 4.66 14.10 -10.45
N ILE A 114 5.07 14.73 -9.34
CA ILE A 114 5.49 14.01 -8.13
C ILE A 114 4.30 13.22 -7.57
N LEU A 115 3.14 13.86 -7.44
CA LEU A 115 1.93 13.20 -6.94
C LEU A 115 1.42 12.10 -7.89
N GLU A 116 1.52 12.29 -9.21
CA GLU A 116 1.14 11.24 -10.17
C GLU A 116 2.07 10.02 -10.09
N ALA A 117 3.38 10.24 -10.00
CA ALA A 117 4.36 9.17 -9.83
C ALA A 117 4.18 8.44 -8.50
N ASP A 118 3.95 9.19 -7.41
CA ASP A 118 3.75 8.61 -6.10
C ASP A 118 2.41 7.85 -6.00
N GLN A 119 1.34 8.35 -6.62
CA GLN A 119 0.08 7.61 -6.74
C GLN A 119 0.27 6.26 -7.44
N ALA A 120 0.99 6.23 -8.57
CA ALA A 120 1.25 5.00 -9.31
C ALA A 120 2.08 4.00 -8.49
N ARG A 121 3.09 4.49 -7.76
CA ARG A 121 3.90 3.69 -6.83
C ARG A 121 3.03 3.10 -5.71
N LEU A 122 2.20 3.92 -5.06
CA LEU A 122 1.30 3.48 -3.98
C LEU A 122 0.27 2.46 -4.46
N ASP A 123 -0.27 2.61 -5.68
CA ASP A 123 -1.19 1.64 -6.28
C ASP A 123 -0.51 0.28 -6.51
N TYR A 124 0.73 0.29 -7.01
CA TYR A 124 1.53 -0.93 -7.15
C TYR A 124 1.82 -1.59 -5.79
N GLU A 125 2.27 -0.81 -4.81
CA GLU A 125 2.58 -1.30 -3.46
C GLU A 125 1.34 -1.83 -2.74
N ALA A 126 0.19 -1.18 -2.89
CA ALA A 126 -1.08 -1.65 -2.34
C ALA A 126 -1.47 -3.02 -2.91
N ASN A 127 -1.33 -3.23 -4.23
CA ASN A 127 -1.60 -4.52 -4.86
C ASN A 127 -0.64 -5.61 -4.36
N LYS A 128 0.66 -5.29 -4.23
CA LYS A 128 1.67 -6.20 -3.68
C LYS A 128 1.33 -6.59 -2.25
N LEU A 129 0.98 -5.62 -1.41
CA LEU A 129 0.64 -5.83 -0.01
C LEU A 129 -0.65 -6.65 0.15
N GLN A 130 -1.67 -6.41 -0.70
CA GLN A 130 -2.89 -7.21 -0.72
C GLN A 130 -2.60 -8.68 -1.06
N SER A 131 -1.72 -8.94 -2.03
CA SER A 131 -1.28 -10.31 -2.34
C SER A 131 -0.57 -10.95 -1.15
N TYR A 132 0.33 -10.22 -0.48
CA TYR A 132 1.02 -10.71 0.71
C TYR A 132 0.06 -11.03 1.86
N VAL A 133 -0.92 -10.18 2.14
CA VAL A 133 -1.96 -10.41 3.15
C VAL A 133 -2.77 -11.68 2.84
N LYS A 134 -3.12 -11.90 1.57
CA LYS A 134 -3.82 -13.12 1.13
C LYS A 134 -2.97 -14.37 1.34
N GLU A 135 -1.70 -14.32 0.95
CA GLU A 135 -0.76 -15.43 1.12
C GLU A 135 -0.60 -15.80 2.59
N LYS A 136 -0.32 -14.83 3.47
CA LYS A 136 -0.18 -15.09 4.91
C LYS A 136 -1.49 -15.56 5.55
N SER A 137 -2.63 -15.01 5.14
CA SER A 137 -3.94 -15.49 5.62
C SER A 137 -4.19 -16.93 5.19
N PHE A 138 -3.80 -17.30 3.97
CA PHE A 138 -3.90 -18.67 3.47
C PHE A 138 -2.98 -19.63 4.24
N PHE A 139 -1.72 -19.25 4.46
CA PHE A 139 -0.76 -20.04 5.26
C PHE A 139 -1.29 -20.34 6.66
N ILE A 140 -1.79 -19.31 7.36
CA ILE A 140 -2.40 -19.47 8.69
C ILE A 140 -3.64 -20.36 8.62
N SER A 141 -4.48 -20.24 7.59
CA SER A 141 -5.66 -21.10 7.42
C SER A 141 -5.28 -22.57 7.19
N GLU A 142 -4.22 -22.83 6.42
CA GLU A 142 -3.72 -24.19 6.17
C GLU A 142 -3.19 -24.84 7.45
N LYS A 143 -2.45 -24.07 8.26
CA LYS A 143 -1.97 -24.49 9.58
C LYS A 143 -3.11 -24.57 10.60
N GLY A 144 -4.12 -23.70 10.50
CA GLY A 144 -5.30 -23.62 11.38
C GLY A 144 -6.19 -24.86 11.36
N ALA A 145 -6.09 -25.71 10.33
CA ALA A 145 -6.66 -27.06 10.35
C ALA A 145 -6.09 -27.96 11.48
N LEU A 146 -5.06 -27.50 12.21
CA LEU A 146 -4.60 -28.10 13.48
C LEU A 146 -5.56 -27.85 14.64
N ALA A 147 -6.29 -26.72 14.67
CA ALA A 147 -7.28 -26.44 15.72
C ALA A 147 -8.51 -27.37 15.61
N ASP A 148 -8.86 -27.80 14.40
CA ASP A 148 -9.89 -28.84 14.19
C ASP A 148 -9.41 -30.23 14.64
N LYS A 149 -8.09 -30.43 14.75
CA LYS A 149 -7.48 -31.71 15.14
C LYS A 149 -7.17 -31.80 16.64
N ILE A 150 -7.01 -30.67 17.33
CA ILE A 150 -6.65 -30.61 18.74
C ILE A 150 -7.81 -30.05 19.54
N SER A 151 -8.41 -30.87 20.40
CA SER A 151 -9.54 -30.42 21.20
C SER A 151 -9.12 -29.29 22.17
N PRO A 152 -9.98 -28.29 22.42
CA PRO A 152 -9.70 -27.23 23.38
C PRO A 152 -9.30 -27.75 24.77
N GLY A 153 -9.78 -28.94 25.16
CA GLY A 153 -9.39 -29.59 26.41
C GLY A 153 -7.91 -29.99 26.49
N VAL A 154 -7.28 -30.34 25.37
CA VAL A 154 -5.84 -30.65 25.30
C VAL A 154 -5.00 -29.37 25.41
N LEU A 155 -5.45 -28.26 24.81
CA LEU A 155 -4.77 -26.97 24.97
C LEU A 155 -4.85 -26.48 26.43
N ILE A 156 -6.01 -26.60 27.06
CA ILE A 156 -6.21 -26.24 28.48
C ILE A 156 -5.36 -27.12 29.39
N SER A 157 -5.25 -28.43 29.13
CA SER A 157 -4.41 -29.32 29.93
C SER A 157 -2.92 -28.97 29.81
N LEU A 158 -2.43 -28.58 28.64
CA LEU A 158 -1.05 -28.14 28.45
C LEU A 158 -0.73 -26.85 29.23
N VAL A 159 -1.65 -25.89 29.26
CA VAL A 159 -1.50 -24.62 30.00
C VAL A 159 -1.61 -24.82 31.51
N THR A 160 -2.44 -25.77 31.98
CA THR A 160 -2.65 -26.02 33.41
C THR A 160 -1.61 -26.92 34.05
N LEU A 161 -0.82 -27.67 33.27
CA LEU A 161 0.23 -28.55 33.79
C LEU A 161 1.50 -27.81 34.25
N THR A 162 1.70 -26.55 33.86
CA THR A 162 2.84 -25.74 34.32
C THR A 162 2.71 -25.23 35.76
N ASP A 163 1.55 -25.38 36.40
CA ASP A 163 1.23 -24.79 37.72
C ASP A 163 1.23 -25.78 38.90
N LYS A 164 1.96 -26.90 38.83
CA LYS A 164 2.18 -27.74 40.02
C LYS A 164 3.51 -27.41 40.70
N PRO A 165 3.53 -26.65 41.81
CA PRO A 165 4.70 -26.62 42.67
C PRO A 165 4.92 -28.02 43.24
N ASN A 166 6.13 -28.57 43.08
CA ASN A 166 6.59 -29.76 43.77
C ASN A 166 6.66 -29.48 45.27
N ILE A 167 5.52 -29.54 45.97
CA ILE A 167 5.51 -29.66 47.42
C ILE A 167 5.77 -31.13 47.71
N LEU A 168 7.05 -31.45 47.86
CA LEU A 168 7.51 -32.67 48.50
C LEU A 168 6.96 -32.67 49.94
N LEU A 169 5.88 -33.41 50.14
CA LEU A 169 5.50 -33.94 51.44
C LEU A 169 6.59 -34.93 51.87
N ASN A 170 7.57 -34.45 52.65
CA ASN A 170 8.35 -35.32 53.52
C ASN A 170 7.66 -35.36 54.88
N ILE A 171 7.15 -36.55 55.18
CA ILE A 171 6.76 -37.05 56.51
C ILE A 171 7.97 -37.00 57.45
#